data_AF-A0A7C4H9N7-F1
#
_entry.id   AF-A0A7C4H9N7-F1
#
_cell.length_a   1.000
_cell.length_b   1.000
_cell.length_c   1.000
_cell.angle_alpha   90.00
_cell.angle_beta   90.00
_cell.angle_gamma   90.00
#
_symmetry.space_group_name_H-M   'P 1'
#
loop_
_entity.id
_entity.type
_entity.pdbx_description
1 polymer ?
#
loop_
_entity_poly.entity_id
_entity_poly.type
_entity_poly.pdbx_seq_one_letter_code
_entity_poly.pdbx_strand_id
1 'polypeptide(L)'
;MKECKSDLSLIQEMLVDYDLRESWEQMDRLMALLDRVSERINHADYGYSGFFDAVKVREKELDRLYEFDMGILEDVEAFRRGILELKERMEKGNLKDVYQDVFRLRRVLDDIDKKFNERKEYMLEFR
;
A
#
# COMPACT_ATOMS: atom_id res chain seq x y z
N MET A 1 7.97 3.14 -0.81
CA MET A 1 7.77 1.76 -1.30
C MET A 1 9.02 0.89 -1.27
N LYS A 2 10.19 1.37 -1.74
CA LYS A 2 11.43 0.57 -1.75
C LYS A 2 11.85 0.05 -0.35
N GLU A 3 11.75 0.88 0.68
CA GLU A 3 12.00 0.47 2.07
C GLU A 3 11.02 -0.59 2.55
N CYS A 4 9.70 -0.41 2.33
CA CYS A 4 8.69 -1.43 2.67
C CYS A 4 8.98 -2.77 2.01
N LYS A 5 9.43 -2.77 0.74
CA LYS A 5 9.79 -3.99 0.01
C LYS A 5 10.99 -4.68 0.67
N SER A 6 12.02 -3.93 1.03
CA SER A 6 13.20 -4.46 1.73
C SER A 6 12.81 -5.09 3.06
N ASP A 7 11.98 -4.43 3.86
CA ASP A 7 11.55 -4.95 5.16
C ASP A 7 10.67 -6.21 5.02
N LEU A 8 9.76 -6.24 4.03
CA LEU A 8 8.95 -7.43 3.77
C LEU A 8 9.78 -8.61 3.25
N SER A 9 10.84 -8.37 2.47
CA SER A 9 11.79 -9.43 2.09
C SER A 9 12.48 -10.04 3.31
N LEU A 10 12.91 -9.22 4.27
CA LEU A 10 13.46 -9.73 5.54
C LEU A 10 12.43 -10.54 6.33
N ILE A 11 11.18 -10.08 6.38
CA ILE A 11 10.10 -10.84 7.01
C ILE A 11 9.88 -12.18 6.29
N GLN A 12 9.91 -12.20 4.95
CA GLN A 12 9.78 -13.42 4.16
C GLN A 12 10.91 -14.42 4.46
N GLU A 13 12.16 -13.95 4.56
CA GLU A 13 13.30 -14.78 4.98
C GLU A 13 13.05 -15.36 6.38
N MET A 14 12.64 -14.54 7.36
CA MET A 14 12.32 -15.02 8.71
C MET A 14 11.14 -16.02 8.72
N LEU A 15 10.12 -15.84 7.87
CA LEU A 15 9.03 -16.82 7.74
C LEU A 15 9.52 -18.19 7.28
N VAL A 16 10.55 -18.22 6.44
CA VAL A 16 11.20 -19.46 5.99
C VAL A 16 12.04 -20.05 7.11
N ASP A 17 12.88 -19.24 7.75
CA ASP A 17 13.78 -19.68 8.82
C ASP A 17 13.04 -20.27 10.03
N TYR A 18 11.87 -19.72 10.38
CA TYR A 18 11.03 -20.20 11.47
C TYR A 18 10.00 -21.27 11.05
N ASP A 19 10.02 -21.74 9.79
CA ASP A 19 9.09 -22.73 9.22
C ASP A 19 7.59 -22.34 9.35
N LEU A 20 7.27 -21.04 9.23
CA LEU A 20 5.92 -20.49 9.37
C LEU A 20 5.09 -20.63 8.08
N ARG A 21 4.94 -21.85 7.58
CA ARG A 21 4.36 -22.17 6.25
C ARG A 21 2.98 -21.62 6.00
N GLU A 22 2.14 -21.53 7.03
CA GLU A 22 0.77 -21.00 6.92
C GLU A 22 0.75 -19.56 6.38
N SER A 23 1.82 -18.79 6.61
CA SER A 23 1.92 -17.38 6.22
C SER A 23 2.56 -17.16 4.85
N TRP A 24 3.20 -18.17 4.26
CA TRP A 24 4.00 -18.02 3.03
C TRP A 24 3.16 -17.52 1.85
N GLU A 25 2.02 -18.18 1.58
CA GLU A 25 1.16 -17.78 0.46
C GLU A 25 0.60 -16.35 0.63
N GLN A 26 0.29 -15.96 1.87
CA GLN A 26 -0.17 -14.60 2.13
C GLN A 26 0.94 -13.57 1.95
N MET A 27 2.18 -13.92 2.32
CA MET A 27 3.35 -13.06 2.08
C MET A 27 3.63 -12.90 0.58
N ASP A 28 3.60 -13.97 -0.19
CA ASP A 28 3.81 -13.90 -1.64
C ASP A 28 2.77 -13.01 -2.33
N ARG A 29 1.49 -13.16 -1.94
CA ARG A 29 0.39 -12.31 -2.43
C ARG A 29 0.59 -10.84 -2.02
N LEU A 30 1.06 -10.58 -0.79
CA LEU A 30 1.37 -9.23 -0.31
C LEU A 30 2.51 -8.60 -1.13
N MET A 31 3.59 -9.34 -1.40
CA MET A 31 4.72 -8.88 -2.20
C MET A 31 4.31 -8.55 -3.64
N ALA A 32 3.53 -9.43 -4.28
CA ALA A 32 3.03 -9.21 -5.63
C ALA A 32 2.10 -7.97 -5.72
N LEU A 33 1.29 -7.75 -4.68
CA LEU A 33 0.44 -6.57 -4.59
C LEU A 33 1.27 -5.29 -4.40
N LEU A 34 2.31 -5.33 -3.57
CA LEU A 34 3.21 -4.18 -3.35
C LEU A 34 3.88 -3.75 -4.64
N ASP A 35 4.34 -4.70 -5.44
CA ASP A 35 4.94 -4.42 -6.74
C ASP A 35 3.93 -3.76 -7.67
N ARG A 36 2.72 -4.32 -7.77
CA ARG A 36 1.65 -3.72 -8.58
C ARG A 36 1.32 -2.29 -8.15
N VAL A 37 1.10 -2.05 -6.86
CA VAL A 37 0.76 -0.73 -6.33
C VAL A 37 1.90 0.27 -6.56
N SER A 38 3.15 -0.16 -6.37
CA SER A 38 4.33 0.68 -6.62
C SER A 38 4.41 1.11 -8.08
N GLU A 39 4.22 0.19 -9.02
CA GLU A 39 4.21 0.51 -10.45
C GLU A 39 3.07 1.48 -10.82
N ARG A 40 1.87 1.26 -10.27
CA ARG A 40 0.72 2.16 -10.51
C ARG A 40 0.99 3.58 -10.02
N ILE A 41 1.60 3.73 -8.85
CA ILE A 41 1.96 5.03 -8.30
C ILE A 41 3.03 5.69 -9.17
N ASN A 42 4.07 4.96 -9.57
CA ASN A 42 5.15 5.49 -10.42
C ASN A 42 4.65 5.95 -11.81
N HIS A 43 3.62 5.30 -12.36
CA HIS A 43 3.06 5.64 -13.68
C HIS A 43 1.94 6.68 -13.65
N ALA A 44 1.43 7.07 -12.48
CA ALA A 44 0.33 8.01 -12.36
C ALA A 44 0.65 9.41 -12.91
N ASP A 45 1.88 9.88 -12.75
CA ASP A 45 2.30 11.24 -13.13
C ASP A 45 2.13 11.54 -14.62
N TYR A 46 2.22 10.53 -15.50
CA TYR A 46 2.06 10.71 -16.94
C TYR A 46 0.60 10.90 -17.39
N GLY A 47 -0.38 10.47 -16.59
CA GLY A 47 -1.79 10.47 -16.97
C GLY A 47 -2.57 11.73 -16.59
N TYR A 48 -2.06 12.53 -15.64
CA TYR A 48 -2.87 13.54 -14.95
C TYR A 48 -2.58 15.01 -15.30
N SER A 49 -1.60 15.29 -16.16
CA SER A 49 -1.19 16.67 -16.49
C SER A 49 -2.33 17.57 -16.97
N GLY A 50 -3.24 17.08 -17.81
CA GLY A 50 -4.36 17.88 -18.34
C GLY A 50 -5.48 18.19 -17.34
N PHE A 51 -5.58 17.49 -16.21
CA PHE A 51 -6.64 17.72 -15.22
C PHE A 51 -6.40 19.03 -14.43
N PHE A 52 -5.13 19.37 -14.19
CA PHE A 52 -4.76 20.51 -13.34
C PHE A 52 -4.74 21.87 -14.07
N ASP A 53 -4.75 21.88 -15.40
CA ASP A 53 -4.75 23.12 -16.19
C ASP A 53 -6.09 23.90 -16.15
N ALA A 54 -7.20 23.25 -15.74
CA ALA A 54 -8.53 23.86 -15.65
C ALA A 54 -9.07 24.06 -14.21
N VAL A 55 -8.16 24.08 -13.22
CA VAL A 55 -8.45 24.04 -11.77
C VAL A 55 -9.25 25.23 -11.22
N LYS A 56 -9.15 26.43 -11.81
CA LYS A 56 -9.85 27.62 -11.28
C LYS A 56 -11.39 27.51 -11.28
N VAL A 57 -11.96 26.54 -12.00
CA VAL A 57 -13.42 26.32 -12.10
C VAL A 57 -13.90 25.15 -11.21
N ARG A 58 -12.99 24.35 -10.64
CA ARG A 58 -13.27 23.04 -10.04
C ARG A 58 -12.81 22.89 -8.58
N GLU A 59 -13.07 23.90 -7.75
CA GLU A 59 -12.62 23.90 -6.35
C GLU A 59 -13.17 22.70 -5.55
N LYS A 60 -14.45 22.36 -5.72
CA LYS A 60 -15.07 21.23 -4.99
C LYS A 60 -14.49 19.88 -5.38
N GLU A 61 -14.15 19.71 -6.66
CA GLU A 61 -13.55 18.49 -7.17
C GLU A 61 -12.10 18.36 -6.70
N LEU A 62 -11.40 19.49 -6.56
CA LEU A 62 -10.06 19.53 -6.00
C LEU A 62 -10.07 19.18 -4.51
N ASP A 63 -11.02 19.71 -3.74
CA ASP A 63 -11.20 19.36 -2.32
C ASP A 63 -11.38 17.85 -2.13
N ARG A 64 -12.25 17.23 -2.94
CA ARG A 64 -12.46 15.79 -2.91
C ARG A 64 -11.21 15.00 -3.29
N LEU A 65 -10.41 15.50 -4.23
CA LEU A 65 -9.13 14.89 -4.58
C LEU A 65 -8.13 14.94 -3.41
N TYR A 66 -8.11 16.04 -2.67
CA TYR A 66 -7.30 16.16 -1.45
C TYR A 66 -7.75 15.18 -0.36
N GLU A 67 -9.06 14.95 -0.20
CA GLU A 67 -9.58 13.94 0.73
C GLU A 67 -9.09 12.53 0.36
N PHE A 68 -9.11 12.17 -0.92
CA PHE A 68 -8.54 10.90 -1.39
C PHE A 68 -7.05 10.80 -1.07
N ASP A 69 -6.27 11.85 -1.40
CA ASP A 69 -4.82 11.86 -1.20
C ASP A 69 -4.45 11.76 0.28
N MET A 70 -5.16 12.48 1.16
CA MET A 70 -4.97 12.39 2.60
C MET A 70 -5.25 10.98 3.13
N GLY A 71 -6.38 10.37 2.73
CA GLY A 71 -6.73 9.02 3.15
C GLY A 71 -5.75 7.95 2.65
N ILE A 72 -5.17 8.13 1.45
CA ILE A 72 -4.13 7.23 0.94
C ILE A 72 -2.82 7.39 1.73
N LEU A 73 -2.42 8.62 2.05
CA LEU A 73 -1.21 8.88 2.84
C LEU A 73 -1.30 8.25 4.23
N GLU A 74 -2.43 8.42 4.93
CA GLU A 74 -2.66 7.82 6.24
C GLU A 74 -2.56 6.28 6.21
N ASP A 75 -3.16 5.65 5.21
CA ASP A 75 -3.10 4.19 5.05
C ASP A 75 -1.67 3.71 4.73
N VAL A 76 -0.93 4.44 3.88
CA VAL A 76 0.47 4.11 3.56
C VAL A 76 1.34 4.19 4.81
N GLU A 77 1.12 5.19 5.66
CA GLU A 77 1.82 5.28 6.93
C GLU A 77 1.44 4.12 7.87
N ALA A 78 0.16 3.76 7.95
CA ALA A 78 -0.31 2.64 8.75
C ALA A 78 0.30 1.30 8.26
N PHE A 79 0.38 1.12 6.95
CA PHE A 79 1.05 -0.02 6.33
C PHE A 79 2.54 -0.08 6.70
N ARG A 80 3.26 1.05 6.58
CA ARG A 80 4.69 1.13 6.95
C ARG A 80 4.91 0.83 8.42
N ARG A 81 4.08 1.37 9.32
CA ARG A 81 4.14 1.09 10.76
C ARG A 81 3.91 -0.40 11.04
N GLY A 82 2.89 -1.00 10.44
CA GLY A 82 2.59 -2.42 10.64
C GLY A 82 3.72 -3.35 10.16
N ILE A 83 4.41 -3.01 9.07
CA ILE A 83 5.59 -3.76 8.61
C ILE A 83 6.71 -3.70 9.66
N LEU A 84 7.02 -2.49 10.14
CA LEU A 84 8.08 -2.30 11.13
C LEU A 84 7.77 -3.04 12.44
N GLU A 85 6.54 -2.93 12.92
CA GLU A 85 6.07 -3.62 14.13
C GLU A 85 6.18 -5.14 13.98
N LEU A 86 5.74 -5.70 12.85
CA LEU A 86 5.87 -7.13 12.58
C LEU A 86 7.33 -7.58 12.52
N LYS A 87 8.17 -6.81 11.80
CA LYS A 87 9.60 -7.10 11.67
C LYS A 87 10.29 -7.14 13.03
N GLU A 88 10.17 -6.08 13.82
CA GLU A 88 10.78 -5.98 15.14
C GLU A 88 10.31 -7.11 16.08
N ARG A 89 9.04 -7.51 15.96
CA ARG A 89 8.45 -8.58 16.76
C ARG A 89 9.05 -9.94 16.40
N MET A 90 9.23 -10.23 15.11
CA MET A 90 9.85 -11.46 14.63
C MET A 90 11.36 -11.51 14.92
N GLU A 91 12.07 -10.38 14.82
CA GLU A 91 13.48 -10.26 15.22
C GLU A 91 13.69 -10.58 16.71
N LYS A 92 12.71 -10.25 17.56
CA LYS A 92 12.69 -10.61 18.99
C LYS A 92 12.22 -12.05 19.26
N GLY A 93 11.98 -12.85 18.22
CA GLY A 93 11.52 -14.23 18.33
C GLY A 93 10.05 -14.40 18.73
N ASN A 94 9.25 -13.32 18.70
CA ASN A 94 7.82 -13.39 18.99
C ASN A 94 7.03 -13.69 17.71
N LEU A 95 6.66 -14.96 17.51
CA LEU A 95 6.02 -15.46 16.29
C LEU A 95 4.50 -15.60 16.39
N LYS A 96 3.88 -15.05 17.45
CA LYS A 96 2.44 -15.19 17.67
C LYS A 96 1.64 -14.50 16.56
N ASP A 97 0.54 -15.06 16.07
CA ASP A 97 -0.40 -14.37 15.16
C ASP A 97 0.24 -13.77 13.86
N VAL A 98 1.40 -14.27 13.42
CA VAL A 98 2.14 -13.74 12.25
C VAL A 98 1.28 -13.82 10.98
N TYR A 99 0.50 -14.90 10.82
CA TYR A 99 -0.44 -15.03 9.71
C TYR A 99 -1.43 -13.85 9.66
N GLN A 100 -2.03 -13.52 10.81
CA GLN A 100 -3.03 -12.46 10.92
C GLN A 100 -2.41 -11.09 10.64
N ASP A 101 -1.15 -10.87 11.03
CA ASP A 101 -0.45 -9.62 10.74
C ASP A 101 -0.13 -9.48 9.25
N VAL A 102 0.40 -10.53 8.60
CA VAL A 102 0.63 -10.53 7.14
C VAL A 102 -0.68 -10.33 6.38
N PHE A 103 -1.76 -10.99 6.82
CA PHE A 103 -3.09 -10.80 6.23
C PHE A 103 -3.59 -9.36 6.41
N ARG A 104 -3.42 -8.75 7.59
CA ARG A 104 -3.80 -7.36 7.84
C ARG A 104 -3.01 -6.39 6.96
N LEU A 105 -1.70 -6.59 6.83
CA LEU A 105 -0.85 -5.78 5.94
C LEU A 105 -1.33 -5.85 4.49
N ARG A 106 -1.66 -7.06 4.01
CA ARG A 106 -2.23 -7.23 2.68
C ARG A 106 -3.56 -6.50 2.51
N ARG A 107 -4.44 -6.56 3.51
CA ARG A 107 -5.73 -5.86 3.49
C ARG A 107 -5.57 -4.33 3.40
N VAL A 108 -4.67 -3.76 4.19
CA VAL A 108 -4.36 -2.33 4.13
C VAL A 108 -3.86 -1.95 2.74
N LEU A 109 -2.96 -2.74 2.16
CA LEU A 109 -2.43 -2.49 0.82
C LEU A 109 -3.48 -2.66 -0.29
N ASP A 110 -4.38 -3.64 -0.16
CA ASP A 110 -5.54 -3.81 -1.06
C ASP A 110 -6.45 -2.57 -1.01
N ASP A 111 -6.64 -1.98 0.18
CA ASP A 111 -7.49 -0.80 0.35
C ASP A 111 -6.80 0.47 -0.19
N ILE A 112 -5.48 0.59 -0.07
CA ILE A 112 -4.68 1.63 -0.76
C ILE A 112 -4.86 1.52 -2.28
N ASP A 113 -4.74 0.31 -2.85
CA ASP A 113 -4.88 0.10 -4.30
C ASP A 113 -6.27 0.51 -4.81
N LYS A 114 -7.33 0.19 -4.04
CA LYS A 114 -8.70 0.59 -4.36
C LYS A 114 -8.88 2.11 -4.31
N LYS A 115 -8.48 2.76 -3.22
CA LYS A 115 -8.57 4.23 -3.09
C LYS A 115 -7.81 4.94 -4.21
N PHE A 116 -6.65 4.42 -4.59
CA PHE A 116 -5.87 4.95 -5.71
C PHE A 116 -6.60 4.78 -7.06
N ASN A 117 -7.32 3.67 -7.24
CA ASN A 117 -8.14 3.44 -8.42
C ASN A 117 -9.38 4.35 -8.46
N GLU A 118 -10.08 4.50 -7.34
CA GLU A 118 -11.23 5.40 -7.19
C GLU A 118 -10.83 6.85 -7.46
N ARG A 119 -9.68 7.28 -6.93
CA ARG A 119 -9.08 8.59 -7.22
C ARG A 119 -8.88 8.78 -8.73
N LYS A 120 -8.32 7.77 -9.40
CA LYS A 120 -8.11 7.80 -10.86
C LYS A 120 -9.42 7.90 -11.63
N GLU A 121 -10.41 7.08 -11.28
CA GLU A 121 -11.73 7.06 -11.91
C GLU A 121 -12.42 8.41 -11.74
N TYR A 122 -12.40 8.97 -10.54
CA TYR A 122 -12.91 10.30 -10.25
C TYR A 122 -12.27 11.37 -11.15
N MET A 123 -10.94 11.35 -11.34
CA MET A 123 -10.27 12.29 -12.25
C MET A 123 -10.67 12.12 -13.72
N LEU A 124 -11.01 10.90 -14.15
CA LEU A 124 -11.42 10.62 -15.54
C LEU A 124 -12.85 11.08 -15.85
N GLU A 125 -13.73 11.19 -14.85
CA GLU A 125 -15.10 11.70 -15.03
C GLU A 125 -15.15 13.15 -15.52
N PHE A 126 -14.05 13.91 -15.38
CA PHE A 126 -13.97 15.33 -15.73
C PHE A 126 -13.06 15.63 -16.93
N ARG A 127 -12.71 14.61 -17.73
CA ARG A 127 -11.97 14.77 -18.99
C ARG A 127 -12.86 15.12 -20.17
#